data_AF-A0A2V6RUG5-F1
#
_entry.id   AF-A0A2V6RUG5-F1
#
_cell.length_a   1.000
_cell.length_b   1.000
_cell.length_c   1.000
_cell.angle_alpha   90.00
_cell.angle_beta   90.00
_cell.angle_gamma   90.00
#
_symmetry.space_group_name_H-M   'P 1'
#
loop_
_entity.id
_entity.type
_entity.pdbx_description
1 polymer ?
#
loop_
_entity_poly.entity_id
_entity_poly.type
_entity_poly.pdbx_seq_one_letter_code
_entity_poly.pdbx_strand_id
1 'polypeptide(L)' 'MLGLPVVAPTYYVTLMLPFMAYGVILLGLNLLFGYTGLVSFGHALFIGVGAYTGAVMTTHFHVRHMELILPAAALA' A
#
# COMPACT_ATOMS: atom_id res chain seq x y z
N MET A 1 -9.53 -25.63 -2.66
CA MET A 1 -8.11 -25.85 -2.29
C MET A 1 -7.87 -27.12 -1.45
N LEU A 2 -8.87 -27.97 -1.17
CA LEU A 2 -8.71 -29.08 -0.22
C LEU A 2 -7.94 -30.32 -0.75
N GLY A 3 -7.49 -30.35 -2.01
CA GLY A 3 -6.77 -31.51 -2.59
C GLY A 3 -5.58 -31.17 -3.50
N LEU A 4 -5.31 -29.88 -3.73
CA LEU A 4 -4.24 -29.43 -4.61
C LEU A 4 -2.81 -29.66 -4.07
N PRO A 5 -2.52 -29.57 -2.76
CA PRO A 5 -1.17 -29.82 -2.26
C PRO A 5 -0.73 -31.29 -2.37
N VAL A 6 -1.65 -32.21 -2.70
CA VAL A 6 -1.35 -33.64 -2.85
C VAL A 6 -0.90 -33.99 -4.29
N VAL A 7 -1.28 -33.16 -5.27
CA VAL A 7 -1.10 -33.47 -6.71
C VAL A 7 -0.13 -32.50 -7.40
N ALA A 8 -0.01 -31.27 -6.89
CA ALA A 8 0.81 -30.23 -7.53
C ALA A 8 2.24 -30.15 -6.97
N PRO A 9 3.26 -29.83 -7.80
CA PRO A 9 4.61 -29.58 -7.34
C PRO A 9 4.66 -28.43 -6.32
N THR A 10 5.51 -28.53 -5.30
CA THR A 10 5.62 -27.56 -4.19
C THR A 10 5.75 -26.11 -4.64
N TYR A 11 6.43 -25.88 -5.78
CA TYR A 11 6.58 -24.56 -6.40
C TYR A 11 5.25 -23.89 -6.78
N TYR A 12 4.30 -24.64 -7.34
CA TYR A 12 3.00 -24.10 -7.71
C TYR A 12 2.13 -23.83 -6.48
N VAL A 13 2.28 -24.63 -5.43
CA VAL A 13 1.56 -24.45 -4.16
C VAL A 13 2.02 -23.18 -3.45
N THR A 14 3.32 -22.92 -3.39
CA THR A 14 3.86 -21.69 -2.78
C THR A 14 3.52 -20.43 -3.56
N LEU A 15 3.42 -20.51 -4.89
CA LEU A 15 3.01 -19.37 -5.71
C LEU A 15 1.50 -19.11 -5.66
N MET A 16 0.69 -20.12 -5.38
CA MET A 16 -0.77 -19.98 -5.29
C MET A 16 -1.23 -19.15 -4.10
N LEU A 17 -0.48 -19.16 -2.99
CA LEU A 17 -0.78 -18.34 -1.81
C LEU A 17 -0.81 -16.84 -2.12
N PRO A 18 0.29 -16.22 -2.61
CA PRO A 18 0.30 -14.80 -2.94
C PRO A 18 -0.63 -14.49 -4.12
N PHE A 19 -0.76 -15.39 -5.09
CA PHE A 19 -1.69 -15.20 -6.22
C PHE A 19 -3.14 -15.01 -5.75
N MET A 20 -3.62 -15.88 -4.86
CA MET A 20 -4.99 -15.76 -4.30
C MET A 20 -5.11 -14.52 -3.41
N ALA A 21 -4.10 -14.21 -2.61
CA ALA A 21 -4.09 -13.01 -1.77
C ALA A 21 -4.22 -11.73 -2.63
N TYR A 22 -3.41 -11.60 -3.68
CA TYR A 22 -3.52 -10.49 -4.62
C TYR A 22 -4.84 -10.50 -5.39
N GLY A 23 -5.36 -11.67 -5.77
CA GLY A 23 -6.66 -11.79 -6.41
C GLY A 23 -7.81 -11.22 -5.56
N VAL A 24 -7.84 -11.53 -4.26
CA VAL A 24 -8.83 -10.96 -3.32
C VAL A 24 -8.67 -9.45 -3.17
N ILE A 25 -7.43 -8.96 -3.05
CA ILE A 25 -7.13 -7.53 -2.95
C ILE A 25 -7.60 -6.79 -4.21
N LEU A 26 -7.30 -7.32 -5.40
CA LEU A 26 -7.67 -6.72 -6.69
C LEU A 26 -9.17 -6.74 -6.92
N LEU A 27 -9.88 -7.82 -6.57
CA LEU A 27 -11.34 -7.89 -6.64
C LEU A 27 -11.98 -6.90 -5.66
N GLY A 28 -11.48 -6.83 -4.42
CA GLY A 28 -11.89 -5.84 -3.44
C GLY A 28 -11.71 -4.43 -3.98
N LEU A 29 -10.54 -4.11 -4.52
CA LEU A 29 -10.23 -2.84 -5.15
C LEU A 29 -11.17 -2.54 -6.33
N ASN A 30 -11.43 -3.51 -7.22
CA ASN A 30 -12.32 -3.34 -8.36
C ASN A 30 -13.78 -3.10 -7.94
N LEU A 31 -14.26 -3.74 -6.88
CA LEU A 31 -15.59 -3.49 -6.32
C LEU A 31 -15.69 -2.07 -5.76
N LEU A 32 -14.66 -1.68 -5.02
CA LEU A 32 -14.58 -0.40 -4.33
C LEU A 32 -14.38 0.79 -5.29
N PHE A 33 -13.56 0.63 -6.34
CA PHE A 33 -13.34 1.64 -7.39
C PHE A 33 -14.42 1.62 -8.46
N GLY A 34 -14.76 0.44 -8.96
CA GLY A 34 -15.56 0.26 -10.16
C GLY A 34 -17.06 0.33 -9.91
N TYR A 35 -17.54 -0.09 -8.73
CA TYR A 35 -18.99 -0.22 -8.48
C TYR A 35 -19.51 0.70 -7.39
N THR A 36 -18.78 0.89 -6.29
CA THR A 36 -19.28 1.69 -5.17
C THR A 36 -18.68 3.09 -5.13
N GLY A 37 -17.49 3.29 -5.68
CA GLY A 37 -16.77 4.57 -5.59
C GLY A 37 -16.40 4.97 -4.16
N LEU A 38 -16.45 4.03 -3.20
CA LEU A 38 -16.33 4.30 -1.75
C LEU A 38 -14.89 4.21 -1.23
N VAL A 39 -13.88 4.05 -2.08
CA VAL A 39 -12.48 4.09 -1.62
C VAL A 39 -12.07 5.52 -1.32
N SER A 40 -11.93 5.78 -0.02
CA SER A 40 -11.18 6.93 0.47
C SER A 40 -9.73 6.54 0.70
N PHE A 41 -8.87 6.80 -0.29
CA PHE A 41 -7.42 6.79 -0.07
C PHE A 41 -6.91 8.05 0.60
N GLY A 42 -7.76 9.06 0.83
CA GLY A 42 -7.33 10.39 1.29
C GLY A 42 -6.47 10.34 2.55
N HIS A 43 -6.84 9.51 3.54
CA HIS A 43 -6.10 9.41 4.79
C HIS A 43 -4.74 8.71 4.62
N ALA A 44 -4.70 7.61 3.85
CA ALA A 44 -3.47 6.88 3.57
C ALA A 44 -2.51 7.68 2.67
N LEU A 45 -3.07 8.42 1.70
CA LEU A 45 -2.35 9.30 0.80
C LEU A 45 -1.76 10.49 1.57
N PHE A 46 -2.54 11.14 2.44
CA PHE A 46 -2.06 12.25 3.28
C PHE A 46 -0.90 11.82 4.20
N ILE A 47 -1.04 10.67 4.87
CA ILE A 47 0.05 10.12 5.71
C ILE A 47 1.28 9.75 4.87
N GLY A 48 1.07 9.12 3.70
CA GLY A 48 2.17 8.72 2.80
C GLY A 48 2.94 9.92 2.23
N VAL A 49 2.22 10.94 1.75
CA VAL A 49 2.80 12.17 1.19
C VAL A 49 3.51 12.97 2.28
N GLY A 50 2.92 13.13 3.47
CA GLY A 50 3.56 13.81 4.59
C GLY A 50 4.86 13.11 5.04
N ALA A 51 4.84 11.78 5.14
CA ALA A 51 6.03 10.98 5.47
C ALA A 51 7.13 11.09 4.38
N TYR A 52 6.74 11.07 3.10
CA TYR A 52 7.68 11.24 2.00
C TYR A 52 8.31 12.64 1.99
N THR A 53 7.52 13.69 2.19
CA THR A 53 8.01 15.07 2.30
C THR A 53 9.02 15.20 3.46
N GLY A 54 8.74 14.60 4.62
CA GLY A 54 9.69 14.55 5.73
C GLY A 54 10.97 13.77 5.42
N ALA A 55 10.86 12.64 4.72
CA ALA A 55 12.01 11.87 4.29
C ALA A 55 12.90 12.67 3.32
N VAL A 56 12.32 13.38 2.35
CA VAL A 56 13.05 14.22 1.40
C VAL A 56 13.71 15.41 2.10
N MET A 57 13.01 16.09 3.00
CA MET A 57 13.59 17.22 3.76
C MET A 57 14.77 16.80 4.62
N THR A 58 14.72 15.62 5.24
CA THR A 58 15.79 15.13 6.10
C THR A 58 16.99 14.60 5.30
N THR A 59 16.75 13.93 4.17
CA THR A 59 17.82 13.33 3.34
C THR A 59 18.48 14.32 2.40
N HIS A 60 17.72 15.18 1.71
CA HIS A 60 18.27 16.11 0.73
C HIS A 60 18.66 17.46 1.32
N PHE A 61 17.84 18.01 2.22
CA PHE A 61 18.06 19.36 2.77
C PHE A 61 18.75 19.36 4.14
N HIS A 62 19.04 18.18 4.73
CA HIS A 62 19.63 18.04 6.07
C HIS A 62 18.86 18.80 7.17
N VAL A 63 17.61 19.17 6.92
CA VAL A 63 16.78 19.89 7.88
C VAL A 63 16.33 18.86 8.92
N ARG A 64 16.88 18.98 10.14
CA ARG A 64 16.48 18.16 11.31
C ARG A 64 15.48 18.86 12.22
N HIS A 65 15.11 20.10 11.90
CA HIS A 65 14.14 20.88 12.65
C HIS A 65 12.74 20.36 12.37
N MET A 66 12.16 19.66 13.35
CA MET A 66 10.83 19.04 13.22
C MET A 66 9.72 20.07 12.98
N GLU A 67 9.93 21.29 13.48
CA GLU A 67 9.10 22.47 13.29
C GLU A 67 8.98 22.97 11.84
N LEU A 68 9.95 22.68 10.96
CA LEU A 68 9.86 22.98 9.52
C LEU A 68 9.25 21.82 8.72
N ILE A 69 9.49 20.59 9.17
CA ILE A 69 9.02 19.37 8.50
C ILE A 69 7.51 19.20 8.67
N LEU A 70 6.96 19.48 9.86
CA LEU A 70 5.53 19.34 10.17
C LEU A 70 4.61 20.22 9.30
N PRO A 71 4.81 21.54 9.18
CA PRO A 71 3.97 22.36 8.32
C PRO A 71 4.15 22.01 6.84
N ALA A 72 5.37 21.66 6.41
CA ALA A 72 5.61 21.24 5.03
C ALA A 72 4.91 19.92 4.69
N ALA A 73 4.91 18.96 5.62
CA ALA A 73 4.19 17.69 5.47
C ALA A 73 2.66 17.88 5.52
N ALA A 74 2.16 18.86 6.26
CA ALA A 74 0.73 19.16 6.34
C ALA A 74 0.17 19.93 5.12
N LEU A 75 1.03 20.64 4.39
CA LEU A 75 0.68 21.40 3.18
C LEU A 75 0.86 20.60 1.87
N ALA A 76 1.49 19.42 1.94
CA ALA A 76 1.73 18.53 0.81
C ALA A 76 0.54 17.60 0.55
#